data_AF-A0A2K2RLP1-F1
#
_entry.id   AF-A0A2K2RLP1-F1
#
_cell.length_a   1.000
_cell.length_b   1.000
_cell.length_c   1.000
_cell.angle_alpha   90.00
_cell.angle_beta   90.00
_cell.angle_gamma   90.00
#
_symmetry.space_group_name_H-M   'P 1'
#
loop_
_entity.id
_entity.type
_entity.pdbx_description
1 polymer ?
#
loop_
_entity_poly.entity_id
_entity_poly.type
_entity_poly.pdbx_seq_one_letter_code
_entity_poly.pdbx_strand_id
1 'polypeptide(L)'
;MSLISTLARLEAVDTGRAQPAATVRHRHLSERPLVFVPLITAGEAGAPLGALVGADRDAPRLLVVPQPRDRELRFAFLAELADVVLPYVDGFADAVEAAERSETDPETGKRVKVEVELCADAPQLIVPSRAGIDLVRLLGRSMRFRRTAEQDPETPFPAPPRVPLLGRWLTHFGERARVPGSCLLLAMTDVLSRHWATGQSTLEDQHLGALLAWIDPPEGRSGAEAAQEAELARDGDGQLVCPPAGPATDPAFDNKLLAPAIERYDRARTALAAAEDGVEADDRLGALTAAEREIRALVESRTRPTWDAVWRGLDLLRELPEGARVEERWTRDRWSFTGHRDRVAAGEPPQPRRDDAVTAANKLAAREREQARLEAQEALDDPLAMAARRLSGEAFAGEVVDVVMAYSESKRPSPRPLVTVRTDDRPHLGERVKVYRSLGGKPQTAEFVGYEEGPEEGLLVLRIMDKMGRGKEPEPGSVPEKGDLLCFTLFEHEPRGGAKLPDPEETPWTHGGPPDEDPAPEPADPVTEEDLL
;
A
#
# COMPACT_ATOMS: atom_id res chain seq x y z
N MET A 1 11.73 14.14 -8.07
CA MET A 1 11.73 14.80 -6.76
C MET A 1 11.38 16.26 -6.97
N SER A 2 10.55 16.84 -6.12
CA SER A 2 10.20 18.26 -6.18
C SER A 2 11.32 19.11 -5.56
N LEU A 3 11.31 20.42 -5.83
CA LEU A 3 12.24 21.36 -5.18
C LEU A 3 12.06 21.33 -3.65
N ILE A 4 10.82 21.29 -3.17
CA ILE A 4 10.54 21.26 -1.72
C ILE A 4 11.03 19.96 -1.07
N SER A 5 10.90 18.80 -1.73
CA SER A 5 11.46 17.55 -1.19
C SER A 5 12.98 17.59 -1.16
N THR A 6 13.61 18.27 -2.13
CA THR A 6 15.06 18.43 -2.16
C THR A 6 15.54 19.34 -1.03
N LEU A 7 14.85 20.46 -0.82
CA LEU A 7 15.12 21.37 0.29
C LEU A 7 14.96 20.66 1.65
N ALA A 8 13.85 19.94 1.86
CA ALA A 8 13.61 19.22 3.12
C ALA A 8 14.71 18.18 3.43
N ARG A 9 15.23 17.49 2.40
CA ARG A 9 16.36 16.56 2.59
C ARG A 9 17.67 17.29 2.92
N LEU A 10 17.93 18.44 2.31
CA LEU A 10 19.11 19.26 2.64
C LEU A 10 19.02 19.82 4.06
N GLU A 11 17.85 20.32 4.46
CA GLU A 11 17.55 20.77 5.82
C GLU A 11 17.69 19.61 6.82
N ALA A 12 17.29 18.39 6.45
CA ALA A 12 17.47 17.23 7.29
C ALA A 12 18.96 16.95 7.57
N VAL A 13 19.81 17.05 6.55
CA VAL A 13 21.27 16.92 6.70
C VAL A 13 21.85 18.04 7.57
N ASP A 14 21.44 19.29 7.33
CA ASP A 14 21.96 20.46 8.08
C ASP A 14 21.57 20.44 9.56
N THR A 15 20.31 20.15 9.85
CA THR A 15 19.76 20.11 11.21
C THR A 15 20.04 18.80 11.94
N GLY A 16 20.47 17.76 11.21
CA GLY A 16 20.66 16.41 11.73
C GLY A 16 19.37 15.73 12.18
N ARG A 17 18.20 16.12 11.65
CA ARG A 17 16.88 15.51 11.97
C ARG A 17 16.00 15.42 10.74
N ALA A 18 15.17 14.39 10.64
CA ALA A 18 14.21 14.32 9.53
C ALA A 18 13.25 15.53 9.54
N GLN A 19 12.96 16.04 8.35
CA GLN A 19 12.01 17.14 8.18
C GLN A 19 10.61 16.60 7.86
N PRO A 20 9.54 17.16 8.46
CA PRO A 20 8.18 16.81 8.05
C PRO A 20 7.98 17.08 6.55
N ALA A 21 7.58 16.04 5.81
CA ALA A 21 7.19 16.12 4.41
C ALA A 21 5.67 16.19 4.22
N ALA A 22 4.91 15.90 5.29
CA ALA A 22 3.46 15.96 5.35
C ALA A 22 3.01 16.53 6.71
N THR A 23 1.86 17.20 6.73
CA THR A 23 1.23 17.72 7.95
C THR A 23 0.08 16.85 8.45
N VAL A 24 -0.42 15.97 7.58
CA VAL A 24 -1.50 15.02 7.87
C VAL A 24 -1.08 13.62 7.45
N ARG A 25 -1.69 12.60 8.06
CA ARG A 25 -1.52 11.22 7.65
C ARG A 25 -2.36 10.94 6.40
N HIS A 26 -1.73 10.53 5.32
CA HIS A 26 -2.39 10.27 4.02
C HIS A 26 -2.87 8.83 3.81
N ARG A 27 -2.66 7.96 4.79
CA ARG A 27 -3.05 6.54 4.77
C ARG A 27 -3.98 6.25 5.95
N HIS A 28 -4.95 5.37 5.72
CA HIS A 28 -5.74 4.83 6.82
C HIS A 28 -4.85 3.94 7.68
N LEU A 29 -4.97 4.04 9.00
CA LEU A 29 -4.37 3.08 9.94
C LEU A 29 -5.47 2.49 10.79
N SER A 30 -5.65 1.18 10.67
CA SER A 30 -6.56 0.43 11.51
C SER A 30 -6.15 0.55 12.98
N GLU A 31 -7.11 0.44 13.89
CA GLU A 31 -6.83 0.32 15.32
C GLU A 31 -6.09 -0.99 15.63
N ARG A 32 -6.39 -2.06 14.87
CA ARG A 32 -5.82 -3.41 15.04
C ARG A 32 -5.24 -3.93 13.72
N PRO A 33 -4.16 -3.32 13.20
CA PRO A 33 -3.53 -3.80 11.98
C PRO A 33 -2.85 -5.15 12.25
N LEU A 34 -2.87 -6.06 11.27
CA LEU A 34 -2.09 -7.29 11.33
C LEU A 34 -0.66 -7.01 10.89
N VAL A 35 0.28 -6.99 11.83
CA VAL A 35 1.71 -6.86 11.53
C VAL A 35 2.25 -8.23 11.13
N PHE A 36 3.03 -8.27 10.05
CA PHE A 36 3.69 -9.47 9.55
C PHE A 36 5.17 -9.17 9.27
N VAL A 37 6.06 -9.75 10.08
CA VAL A 37 7.52 -9.61 9.99
C VAL A 37 8.11 -10.96 9.56
N PRO A 38 8.22 -11.22 8.24
CA PRO A 38 8.74 -12.47 7.74
C PRO A 38 10.27 -12.49 7.64
N LEU A 39 10.85 -13.69 7.72
CA LEU A 39 12.23 -13.98 7.36
C LEU A 39 12.27 -15.16 6.39
N ILE A 40 13.18 -15.08 5.41
CA ILE A 40 13.53 -16.16 4.49
C ILE A 40 14.98 -16.57 4.69
N THR A 41 15.29 -17.82 4.39
CA THR A 41 16.67 -18.28 4.35
C THR A 41 17.44 -17.66 3.18
N ALA A 42 18.69 -17.28 3.40
CA ALA A 42 19.57 -16.84 2.33
C ALA A 42 19.85 -17.98 1.34
N GLY A 43 19.85 -17.67 0.04
CA GLY A 43 20.27 -18.58 -1.03
C GLY A 43 19.18 -19.50 -1.59
N GLU A 44 17.97 -19.50 -1.05
CA GLU A 44 16.82 -20.22 -1.62
C GLU A 44 15.61 -19.29 -1.70
N ALA A 45 15.08 -19.09 -2.92
CA ALA A 45 14.06 -18.09 -3.17
C ALA A 45 12.76 -18.41 -2.41
N GLY A 46 12.42 -17.59 -1.43
CA GLY A 46 11.14 -17.67 -0.73
C GLY A 46 11.03 -18.73 0.37
N ALA A 47 12.04 -19.58 0.58
CA ALA A 47 12.03 -20.59 1.64
C ALA A 47 11.88 -19.91 3.02
N PRO A 48 10.75 -20.13 3.73
CA PRO A 48 10.49 -19.44 4.99
C PRO A 48 11.42 -19.94 6.09
N LEU A 49 12.04 -19.01 6.80
CA LEU A 49 12.79 -19.28 8.03
C LEU A 49 11.90 -19.11 9.26
N GLY A 50 11.05 -18.09 9.25
CA GLY A 50 10.12 -17.82 10.33
C GLY A 50 9.43 -16.47 10.17
N ALA A 51 8.55 -16.14 11.10
CA ALA A 51 7.87 -14.84 11.13
C ALA A 51 7.35 -14.51 12.53
N LEU A 52 7.30 -13.22 12.85
CA LEU A 52 6.34 -12.72 13.85
C LEU A 52 5.09 -12.22 13.12
N VAL A 53 3.92 -12.63 13.61
CA VAL A 53 2.63 -12.24 13.04
C VAL A 53 1.60 -12.01 14.15
N GLY A 54 0.79 -10.97 14.03
CA GLY A 54 -0.28 -10.68 14.98
C GLY A 54 -0.81 -9.25 14.91
N ALA A 55 -1.90 -8.98 15.63
CA ALA A 55 -2.49 -7.65 15.76
C ALA A 55 -2.27 -7.01 17.15
N ASP A 56 -1.73 -7.77 18.10
CA ASP A 56 -1.39 -7.31 19.45
C ASP A 56 0.13 -7.10 19.56
N ARG A 57 0.54 -5.87 19.85
CA ARG A 57 1.93 -5.46 20.03
C ARG A 57 2.69 -6.32 21.04
N ASP A 58 2.04 -6.68 22.13
CA ASP A 58 2.69 -7.32 23.28
C ASP A 58 2.61 -8.86 23.21
N ALA A 59 1.75 -9.39 22.34
CA ALA A 59 1.53 -10.83 22.15
C ALA A 59 1.65 -11.27 20.68
N PRO A 60 2.81 -11.07 20.00
CA PRO A 60 3.00 -11.60 18.66
C PRO A 60 3.09 -13.13 18.66
N ARG A 61 2.63 -13.77 17.58
CA ARG A 61 2.84 -15.20 17.37
C ARG A 61 4.11 -15.43 16.55
N LEU A 62 5.02 -16.21 17.12
CA LEU A 62 6.27 -16.62 16.49
C LEU A 62 6.12 -17.96 15.76
N LEU A 63 6.29 -17.93 14.45
CA LEU A 63 6.33 -19.09 13.55
C LEU A 63 7.77 -19.35 13.13
N VAL A 64 8.22 -20.61 13.11
CA VAL A 64 9.62 -20.98 12.86
C VAL A 64 9.68 -22.25 12.03
N VAL A 65 10.61 -22.30 11.08
CA VAL A 65 10.93 -23.49 10.30
C VAL A 65 12.33 -23.97 10.71
N PRO A 66 12.44 -25.00 11.58
CA PRO A 66 13.73 -25.46 12.10
C PRO A 66 14.70 -25.94 11.01
N GLN A 67 14.19 -26.54 9.93
CA GLN A 67 14.97 -26.91 8.77
C GLN A 67 14.30 -26.32 7.53
N PRO A 68 14.72 -25.14 7.06
CA PRO A 68 14.12 -24.47 5.93
C PRO A 68 14.17 -25.28 4.64
N ARG A 69 15.02 -26.31 4.48
CA ARG A 69 15.04 -27.22 3.31
C ARG A 69 13.98 -28.32 3.36
N ASP A 70 13.32 -28.48 4.50
CA ASP A 70 12.34 -29.53 4.70
C ASP A 70 10.96 -29.07 4.22
N ARG A 71 10.46 -29.73 3.17
CA ARG A 71 9.18 -29.40 2.56
C ARG A 71 8.01 -29.52 3.53
N GLU A 72 7.99 -30.54 4.40
CA GLU A 72 6.88 -30.74 5.34
C GLU A 72 6.83 -29.62 6.37
N LEU A 73 8.00 -29.21 6.88
CA LEU A 73 8.09 -28.08 7.82
C LEU A 73 7.70 -26.74 7.16
N ARG A 74 8.05 -26.54 5.88
CA ARG A 74 7.56 -25.37 5.11
C ARG A 74 6.03 -25.37 5.04
N PHE A 75 5.40 -26.50 4.74
CA PHE A 75 3.94 -26.58 4.67
C PHE A 75 3.28 -26.39 6.04
N ALA A 76 3.87 -26.93 7.11
CA ALA A 76 3.40 -26.70 8.47
C ALA A 76 3.42 -25.20 8.80
N PHE A 77 4.49 -24.49 8.47
CA PHE A 77 4.58 -23.03 8.62
C PHE A 77 3.48 -22.28 7.86
N LEU A 78 3.21 -22.64 6.60
CA LEU A 78 2.15 -22.01 5.81
C LEU A 78 0.75 -22.28 6.40
N ALA A 79 0.53 -23.48 6.93
CA ALA A 79 -0.71 -23.85 7.60
C ALA A 79 -0.89 -23.06 8.91
N GLU A 80 0.16 -22.90 9.71
CA GLU A 80 0.14 -22.07 10.92
C GLU A 80 -0.04 -20.59 10.62
N LEU A 81 0.56 -20.08 9.54
CA LEU A 81 0.33 -18.72 9.07
C LEU A 81 -1.15 -18.52 8.69
N ALA A 82 -1.74 -19.49 8.00
CA ALA A 82 -3.17 -19.46 7.68
C ALA A 82 -4.05 -19.47 8.95
N ASP A 83 -3.65 -20.22 9.97
CA ASP A 83 -4.33 -20.28 11.28
C ASP A 83 -4.27 -18.94 12.05
N VAL A 84 -3.43 -17.98 11.64
CA VAL A 84 -3.39 -16.63 12.21
C VAL A 84 -4.11 -15.62 11.31
N VAL A 85 -3.79 -15.63 10.01
CA VAL A 85 -4.22 -14.58 9.07
C VAL A 85 -5.69 -14.74 8.70
N LEU A 86 -6.18 -15.97 8.50
CA LEU A 86 -7.56 -16.19 8.07
C LEU A 86 -8.57 -15.79 9.16
N PRO A 87 -8.42 -16.18 10.44
CA PRO A 87 -9.34 -15.70 11.49
C PRO A 87 -9.36 -14.18 11.62
N TYR A 88 -8.21 -13.52 11.41
CA TYR A 88 -8.16 -12.05 11.38
C TYR A 88 -9.00 -11.48 10.22
N VAL A 89 -8.85 -12.02 9.01
CA VAL A 89 -9.60 -11.60 7.81
C VAL A 89 -11.09 -11.87 7.96
N ASP A 90 -11.47 -13.07 8.42
CA ASP A 90 -12.85 -13.49 8.62
C ASP A 90 -13.56 -12.62 9.66
N GLY A 91 -12.81 -12.06 10.63
CA GLY A 91 -13.34 -11.09 11.60
C GLY A 91 -13.93 -9.81 11.00
N PHE A 92 -13.66 -9.52 9.73
CA PHE A 92 -14.24 -8.37 8.99
C PHE A 92 -15.35 -8.79 8.00
N ALA A 93 -15.59 -10.08 7.82
CA ALA A 93 -16.48 -10.58 6.77
C ALA A 93 -17.96 -10.39 7.10
N ASP A 94 -18.35 -10.55 8.37
CA ASP A 94 -19.76 -10.61 8.80
C ASP A 94 -20.37 -9.24 9.14
N ALA A 95 -19.55 -8.29 9.63
CA ALA A 95 -20.03 -6.95 9.96
C ALA A 95 -20.24 -6.15 8.67
N VAL A 96 -21.49 -5.98 8.25
CA VAL A 96 -21.88 -5.27 7.03
C VAL A 96 -22.82 -4.11 7.29
N GLU A 97 -22.82 -3.14 6.38
CA GLU A 97 -23.77 -2.04 6.31
C GLU A 97 -24.40 -1.96 4.92
N ALA A 98 -25.63 -1.43 4.84
CA ALA A 98 -26.32 -1.21 3.59
C ALA A 98 -25.66 -0.05 2.83
N ALA A 99 -25.29 -0.28 1.58
CA ALA A 99 -24.70 0.71 0.71
C ALA A 99 -25.37 0.72 -0.67
N GLU A 100 -25.38 1.88 -1.32
CA GLU A 100 -25.91 2.00 -2.69
C GLU A 100 -24.80 1.81 -3.71
N ARG A 101 -24.97 0.85 -4.62
CA ARG A 101 -24.11 0.68 -5.80
C ARG A 101 -24.89 0.98 -7.06
N SER A 102 -24.26 1.71 -7.99
CA SER A 102 -24.82 1.87 -9.33
C SER A 102 -24.49 0.66 -10.18
N GLU A 103 -25.49 -0.04 -10.65
CA GLU A 103 -25.35 -1.15 -11.60
C GLU A 103 -26.08 -0.81 -12.90
N THR A 104 -25.58 -1.35 -14.01
CA THR A 104 -26.27 -1.23 -15.29
C THR A 104 -27.30 -2.34 -15.37
N ASP A 105 -28.57 -1.95 -15.43
CA ASP A 105 -29.68 -2.87 -15.63
C ASP A 105 -29.50 -3.61 -16.97
N PRO A 106 -29.39 -4.94 -16.96
CA PRO A 106 -29.14 -5.73 -18.17
C PRO A 106 -30.30 -5.66 -19.18
N GLU A 107 -31.54 -5.39 -18.75
CA GLU A 107 -32.70 -5.29 -19.64
C GLU A 107 -32.83 -3.89 -20.25
N THR A 108 -32.57 -2.84 -19.46
CA THR A 108 -32.82 -1.45 -19.89
C THR A 108 -31.55 -0.69 -20.30
N GLY A 109 -30.37 -1.22 -19.98
CA GLY A 109 -29.08 -0.56 -20.18
C GLY A 109 -28.89 0.71 -19.35
N LYS A 110 -29.81 1.02 -18.43
CA LYS A 110 -29.77 2.21 -17.59
C LYS A 110 -29.04 1.92 -16.28
N ARG A 111 -28.41 2.95 -15.72
CA ARG A 111 -27.82 2.86 -14.38
C ARG A 111 -28.93 2.95 -13.33
N VAL A 112 -29.10 1.87 -12.57
CA VAL A 112 -30.02 1.77 -11.44
C VAL A 112 -29.19 1.70 -10.15
N LYS A 113 -29.71 2.26 -9.06
CA LYS A 113 -29.10 2.11 -7.74
C LYS A 113 -29.66 0.86 -7.09
N VAL A 114 -28.77 -0.06 -6.74
CA VAL A 114 -29.10 -1.30 -6.03
C VAL A 114 -28.51 -1.21 -4.64
N GLU A 115 -29.28 -1.66 -3.65
CA GLU A 115 -28.79 -1.83 -2.29
C GLU A 115 -27.94 -3.09 -2.23
N VAL A 116 -26.71 -2.96 -1.76
CA VAL A 116 -25.75 -4.05 -1.60
C VAL A 116 -25.13 -3.99 -0.21
N GLU A 117 -24.64 -5.12 0.25
CA GLU A 117 -23.90 -5.18 1.51
C GLU A 117 -22.46 -4.70 1.30
N LEU A 118 -22.01 -3.79 2.15
CA LEU A 118 -20.62 -3.33 2.23
C LEU A 118 -20.07 -3.75 3.60
N CYS A 119 -18.90 -4.39 3.65
CA CYS A 119 -18.24 -4.67 4.93
C CYS A 119 -18.01 -3.35 5.69
N ALA A 120 -18.40 -3.29 6.96
CA ALA A 120 -18.29 -2.12 7.82
C ALA A 120 -16.82 -1.65 7.94
N ASP A 121 -15.88 -2.60 7.86
CA ASP A 121 -14.44 -2.33 7.84
C ASP A 121 -13.70 -3.39 7.00
N ALA A 122 -12.37 -3.28 6.86
CA ALA A 122 -11.55 -4.22 6.11
C ALA A 122 -10.22 -4.55 6.82
N PRO A 123 -9.64 -5.75 6.59
CA PRO A 123 -8.36 -6.13 7.16
C PRO A 123 -7.22 -5.26 6.60
N GLN A 124 -6.31 -4.82 7.47
CA GLN A 124 -5.10 -4.11 7.08
C GLN A 124 -3.86 -4.90 7.51
N LEU A 125 -3.01 -5.25 6.55
CA LEU A 125 -1.70 -5.86 6.79
C LEU A 125 -0.59 -4.81 6.73
N ILE A 126 0.34 -4.86 7.68
CA ILE A 126 1.54 -4.03 7.71
C ILE A 126 2.77 -4.94 7.66
N VAL A 127 3.67 -4.67 6.72
CA VAL A 127 4.99 -5.31 6.62
C VAL A 127 6.08 -4.26 6.85
N PRO A 128 7.31 -4.64 7.26
CA PRO A 128 8.34 -3.66 7.60
C PRO A 128 8.80 -2.83 6.40
N SER A 129 9.00 -3.47 5.25
CA SER A 129 9.60 -2.88 4.06
C SER A 129 8.93 -3.36 2.78
N ARG A 130 9.27 -2.77 1.63
CA ARG A 130 8.77 -3.21 0.31
C ARG A 130 9.04 -4.68 0.02
N ALA A 131 10.18 -5.19 0.46
CA ALA A 131 10.53 -6.59 0.27
C ALA A 131 9.54 -7.54 1.00
N GLY A 132 8.91 -7.08 2.09
CA GLY A 132 7.79 -7.80 2.72
C GLY A 132 6.55 -7.87 1.83
N ILE A 133 6.23 -6.82 1.07
CA ILE A 133 5.12 -6.82 0.10
C ILE A 133 5.41 -7.85 -1.00
N ASP A 134 6.64 -7.86 -1.51
CA ASP A 134 7.04 -8.81 -2.55
C ASP A 134 6.98 -10.26 -2.07
N LEU A 135 7.35 -10.52 -0.81
CA LEU A 135 7.18 -11.84 -0.22
C LEU A 135 5.70 -12.22 -0.06
N VAL A 136 4.83 -11.31 0.41
CA VAL A 136 3.38 -11.57 0.47
C VAL A 136 2.82 -11.94 -0.90
N ARG A 137 3.26 -11.24 -1.95
CA ARG A 137 2.89 -11.55 -3.34
C ARG A 137 3.40 -12.92 -3.79
N LEU A 138 4.65 -13.26 -3.44
CA LEU A 138 5.23 -14.56 -3.74
C LEU A 138 4.45 -15.70 -3.07
N LEU A 139 4.16 -15.55 -1.76
CA LEU A 139 3.34 -16.51 -0.99
C LEU A 139 1.94 -16.67 -1.60
N GLY A 140 1.29 -15.56 -1.98
CA GLY A 140 0.00 -15.59 -2.66
C GLY A 140 0.02 -16.43 -3.95
N ARG A 141 1.06 -16.25 -4.78
CA ARG A 141 1.26 -17.03 -6.02
C ARG A 141 1.52 -18.51 -5.76
N SER A 142 2.40 -18.82 -4.80
CA SER A 142 2.85 -20.19 -4.55
C SER A 142 1.79 -21.07 -3.87
N MET A 143 0.81 -20.45 -3.19
CA MET A 143 -0.22 -21.16 -2.42
C MET A 143 -1.57 -21.28 -3.12
N ARG A 144 -2.03 -20.27 -3.87
CA ARG A 144 -3.46 -20.17 -4.29
C ARG A 144 -3.98 -21.30 -5.18
N PHE A 145 -3.09 -22.02 -5.86
CA PHE A 145 -3.41 -23.14 -6.75
C PHE A 145 -3.01 -24.51 -6.18
N ARG A 146 -2.60 -24.58 -4.91
CA ARG A 146 -2.26 -25.87 -4.29
C ARG A 146 -3.52 -26.73 -4.20
N ARG A 147 -3.41 -28.00 -4.60
CA ARG A 147 -4.52 -28.95 -4.58
C ARG A 147 -4.71 -29.50 -3.18
N THR A 148 -5.97 -29.57 -2.77
CA THR A 148 -6.39 -30.20 -1.52
C THR A 148 -6.70 -31.68 -1.76
N ALA A 149 -6.76 -32.47 -0.68
CA ALA A 149 -7.10 -33.89 -0.77
C ALA A 149 -8.51 -34.12 -1.35
N GLU A 150 -9.44 -33.18 -1.15
CA GLU A 150 -10.80 -33.25 -1.69
C GLU A 150 -10.84 -33.03 -3.21
N GLN A 151 -9.95 -32.17 -3.72
CA GLN A 151 -9.88 -31.82 -5.15
C GLN A 151 -9.10 -32.86 -5.96
N ASP A 152 -8.08 -33.47 -5.37
CA ASP A 152 -7.22 -34.45 -6.02
C ASP A 152 -6.71 -35.48 -5.00
N PRO A 153 -7.51 -36.53 -4.71
CA PRO A 153 -7.17 -37.54 -3.72
C PRO A 153 -5.87 -38.30 -4.02
N GLU A 154 -5.48 -38.37 -5.30
CA GLU A 154 -4.26 -39.05 -5.77
C GLU A 154 -3.01 -38.17 -5.68
N THR A 155 -3.15 -36.91 -5.25
CA THR A 155 -1.97 -36.03 -5.11
C THR A 155 -1.06 -36.50 -3.98
N PRO A 156 0.25 -36.69 -4.21
CA PRO A 156 1.13 -37.27 -3.18
C PRO A 156 1.26 -36.43 -1.90
N PHE A 157 1.00 -35.12 -1.98
CA PHE A 157 1.14 -34.18 -0.86
C PHE A 157 0.01 -33.13 -0.91
N PRO A 158 -1.22 -33.47 -0.51
CA PRO A 158 -2.34 -32.53 -0.51
C PRO A 158 -2.11 -31.40 0.49
N ALA A 159 -2.39 -30.16 0.07
CA ALA A 159 -2.35 -29.03 0.98
C ALA A 159 -3.62 -28.99 1.85
N PRO A 160 -3.53 -28.59 3.13
CA PRO A 160 -4.71 -28.28 3.94
C PRO A 160 -5.56 -27.19 3.25
N PRO A 161 -6.91 -27.26 3.24
CA PRO A 161 -7.77 -26.32 2.50
C PRO A 161 -7.56 -24.84 2.82
N ARG A 162 -7.12 -24.54 4.04
CA ARG A 162 -6.78 -23.18 4.49
C ARG A 162 -5.55 -22.58 3.79
N VAL A 163 -4.61 -23.40 3.30
CA VAL A 163 -3.38 -22.91 2.64
C VAL A 163 -3.70 -22.28 1.27
N PRO A 164 -4.44 -22.94 0.34
CA PRO A 164 -4.90 -22.30 -0.88
C PRO A 164 -5.78 -21.06 -0.63
N LEU A 165 -6.65 -21.10 0.38
CA LEU A 165 -7.49 -19.96 0.76
C LEU A 165 -6.66 -18.76 1.19
N LEU A 166 -5.66 -18.96 2.05
CA LEU A 166 -4.68 -17.91 2.39
C LEU A 166 -3.98 -17.39 1.13
N GLY A 167 -3.58 -18.26 0.21
CA GLY A 167 -2.99 -17.86 -1.07
C GLY A 167 -3.86 -16.90 -1.87
N ARG A 168 -5.18 -17.12 -1.90
CA ARG A 168 -6.14 -16.23 -2.56
C ARG A 168 -6.20 -14.86 -1.90
N TRP A 169 -6.23 -14.81 -0.57
CA TRP A 169 -6.24 -13.55 0.20
C TRP A 169 -4.92 -12.78 0.07
N LEU A 170 -3.76 -13.43 0.21
CA LEU A 170 -2.46 -12.78 0.01
C LEU A 170 -2.28 -12.29 -1.43
N THR A 171 -2.84 -13.00 -2.42
CA THR A 171 -2.89 -12.51 -3.80
C THR A 171 -3.71 -11.22 -3.89
N HIS A 172 -4.87 -11.14 -3.23
CA HIS A 172 -5.65 -9.91 -3.18
C HIS A 172 -4.88 -8.76 -2.53
N PHE A 173 -4.34 -8.94 -1.32
CA PHE A 173 -3.54 -7.92 -0.64
C PHE A 173 -2.36 -7.46 -1.51
N GLY A 174 -1.66 -8.40 -2.15
CA GLY A 174 -0.57 -8.12 -3.07
C GLY A 174 -0.98 -7.35 -4.33
N GLU A 175 -2.18 -7.61 -4.88
CA GLU A 175 -2.74 -6.80 -5.96
C GLU A 175 -3.07 -5.38 -5.50
N ARG A 176 -3.60 -5.25 -4.28
CA ARG A 176 -4.02 -3.98 -3.69
C ARG A 176 -2.85 -3.08 -3.30
N ALA A 177 -1.72 -3.65 -2.86
CA ALA A 177 -0.49 -2.90 -2.65
C ALA A 177 0.03 -2.18 -3.92
N ARG A 178 -0.39 -2.62 -5.12
CA ARG A 178 -0.04 -1.97 -6.40
C ARG A 178 -1.03 -0.88 -6.82
N VAL A 179 -2.11 -0.68 -6.08
CA VAL A 179 -3.11 0.35 -6.33
C VAL A 179 -2.77 1.57 -5.49
N PRO A 180 -2.42 2.71 -6.12
CA PRO A 180 -2.09 3.93 -5.38
C PRO A 180 -3.20 4.33 -4.40
N GLY A 181 -2.81 4.63 -3.17
CA GLY A 181 -3.73 5.07 -2.12
C GLY A 181 -4.44 3.93 -1.38
N SER A 182 -4.32 2.68 -1.86
CA SER A 182 -4.80 1.53 -1.09
C SER A 182 -4.01 1.37 0.20
N CYS A 183 -4.71 1.00 1.26
CA CYS A 183 -4.22 0.83 2.62
C CYS A 183 -4.36 -0.62 3.13
N LEU A 184 -4.78 -1.57 2.29
CA LEU A 184 -4.97 -2.98 2.71
C LEU A 184 -3.66 -3.72 2.99
N LEU A 185 -2.58 -3.35 2.31
CA LEU A 185 -1.23 -3.86 2.55
C LEU A 185 -0.23 -2.72 2.41
N LEU A 186 0.44 -2.36 3.51
CA LEU A 186 1.39 -1.24 3.56
C LEU A 186 2.78 -1.72 4.01
N ALA A 187 3.82 -1.15 3.39
CA ALA A 187 5.18 -1.22 3.90
C ALA A 187 5.43 -0.03 4.83
N MET A 188 5.88 -0.30 6.06
CA MET A 188 6.14 0.74 7.06
C MET A 188 7.14 1.78 6.55
N THR A 189 8.24 1.34 5.92
CA THR A 189 9.25 2.24 5.32
C THR A 189 8.64 3.21 4.31
N ASP A 190 7.69 2.74 3.47
CA ASP A 190 7.04 3.58 2.47
C ASP A 190 6.08 4.59 3.08
N VAL A 191 5.38 4.23 4.15
CA VAL A 191 4.47 5.16 4.83
C VAL A 191 5.29 6.21 5.58
N LEU A 192 6.33 5.83 6.32
CA LEU A 192 7.20 6.77 7.01
C LEU A 192 7.91 7.73 6.04
N SER A 193 8.53 7.22 4.97
CA SER A 193 9.25 8.05 3.99
C SER A 193 8.34 9.02 3.20
N ARG A 194 7.02 8.83 3.25
CA ARG A 194 6.06 9.79 2.71
C ARG A 194 5.81 10.99 3.63
N HIS A 195 5.96 10.82 4.93
CA HIS A 195 5.64 11.84 5.92
C HIS A 195 6.88 12.53 6.48
N TRP A 196 8.06 11.91 6.35
CA TRP A 196 9.33 12.50 6.77
C TRP A 196 10.39 12.39 5.67
N ALA A 197 11.07 13.50 5.41
CA ALA A 197 12.24 13.58 4.55
C ALA A 197 13.51 13.42 5.39
N THR A 198 14.33 12.42 5.06
CA THR A 198 15.61 12.14 5.73
C THR A 198 16.79 12.69 4.92
N GLY A 199 17.97 12.73 5.53
CA GLY A 199 19.22 12.96 4.78
C GLY A 199 19.65 11.78 3.91
N GLN A 200 18.97 10.63 4.02
CA GLN A 200 19.31 9.38 3.35
C GLN A 200 18.69 9.29 1.96
N SER A 201 19.27 8.43 1.11
CA SER A 201 18.66 8.03 -0.15
C SER A 201 17.43 7.15 0.09
N THR A 202 16.54 7.10 -0.91
CA THR A 202 15.33 6.25 -0.85
C THR A 202 15.65 4.76 -0.71
N LEU A 203 16.86 4.32 -1.08
CA LEU A 203 17.32 2.95 -0.88
C LEU A 203 17.67 2.70 0.59
N GLU A 204 18.40 3.63 1.21
CA GLU A 204 18.76 3.57 2.63
C GLU A 204 17.51 3.67 3.53
N ASP A 205 16.50 4.46 3.12
CA ASP A 205 15.21 4.54 3.82
C ASP A 205 14.47 3.17 3.91
N GLN A 206 14.87 2.16 3.13
CA GLN A 206 14.32 0.80 3.27
C GLN A 206 14.85 0.06 4.51
N HIS A 207 15.88 0.57 5.16
CA HIS A 207 16.33 0.08 6.46
C HIS A 207 15.50 0.71 7.58
N LEU A 208 14.41 0.04 8.00
CA LEU A 208 13.42 0.59 8.94
C LEU A 208 14.03 1.16 10.23
N GLY A 209 15.03 0.49 10.82
CA GLY A 209 15.70 0.99 12.02
C GLY A 209 16.46 2.30 11.80
N ALA A 210 17.07 2.47 10.62
CA ALA A 210 17.81 3.68 10.27
C ALA A 210 16.86 4.84 9.94
N LEU A 211 15.77 4.54 9.23
CA LEU A 211 14.70 5.50 8.97
C LEU A 211 14.08 6.03 10.26
N LEU A 212 13.76 5.15 11.22
CA LEU A 212 13.25 5.57 12.53
C LEU A 212 14.27 6.36 13.34
N ALA A 213 15.56 6.04 13.23
CA ALA A 213 16.63 6.79 13.86
C ALA A 213 16.75 8.23 13.30
N TRP A 214 16.40 8.45 12.03
CA TRP A 214 16.30 9.79 11.45
C TRP A 214 15.08 10.57 11.94
N ILE A 215 13.93 9.89 12.06
CA ILE A 215 12.65 10.50 12.42
C ILE A 215 12.62 10.86 13.91
N ASP A 216 13.04 9.93 14.75
CA ASP A 216 13.01 10.05 16.21
C ASP A 216 14.33 9.54 16.80
N PRO A 217 15.44 10.31 16.63
CA PRO A 217 16.74 9.94 17.15
C PRO A 217 16.76 9.95 18.69
N PRO A 218 17.59 9.10 19.33
CA PRO A 218 17.86 9.20 20.75
C PRO A 218 18.32 10.61 21.17
N GLU A 219 17.98 11.00 22.40
CA GLU A 219 18.32 12.32 22.94
C GLU A 219 19.83 12.61 22.85
N GLY A 220 20.18 13.82 22.39
CA GLY A 220 21.58 14.25 22.27
C GLY A 220 22.34 13.74 21.04
N ARG A 221 21.70 13.03 20.10
CA ARG A 221 22.32 12.54 18.88
C ARG A 221 21.64 13.06 17.62
N SER A 222 22.40 13.15 16.53
CA SER A 222 21.82 13.41 15.22
C SER A 222 21.21 12.14 14.63
N GLY A 223 20.22 12.32 13.76
CA GLY A 223 19.63 11.25 12.95
C GLY A 223 20.68 10.52 12.12
N ALA A 224 21.66 11.23 11.56
CA ALA A 224 22.76 10.63 10.80
C ALA A 224 23.62 9.68 11.66
N GLU A 225 24.03 10.10 12.85
CA GLU A 225 24.84 9.26 13.75
C GLU A 225 24.05 8.05 14.27
N ALA A 226 22.76 8.23 14.58
CA ALA A 226 21.91 7.15 15.07
C ALA A 226 21.57 6.15 13.97
N ALA A 227 21.32 6.62 12.74
CA ALA A 227 21.08 5.77 11.58
C ALA A 227 22.33 4.97 11.18
N GLN A 228 23.50 5.62 11.16
CA GLN A 228 24.76 4.93 10.90
C GLN A 228 25.04 3.82 11.92
N GLU A 229 24.75 4.07 13.20
CA GLU A 229 24.86 3.03 14.22
C GLU A 229 23.85 1.90 13.98
N ALA A 230 22.59 2.21 13.67
CA ALA A 230 21.59 1.19 13.35
C ALA A 230 22.02 0.30 12.16
N GLU A 231 22.72 0.85 11.16
CA GLU A 231 23.19 0.10 10.00
C GLU A 231 24.44 -0.74 10.29
N LEU A 232 25.37 -0.23 11.11
CA LEU A 232 26.73 -0.76 11.19
C LEU A 232 27.10 -1.37 12.53
N ALA A 233 26.41 -1.03 13.61
CA ALA A 233 26.78 -1.48 14.95
C ALA A 233 26.66 -2.99 15.05
N ARG A 234 27.75 -3.61 15.51
CA ARG A 234 27.81 -5.05 15.79
C ARG A 234 28.16 -5.29 17.24
N ASP A 235 27.58 -6.34 17.81
CA ASP A 235 27.90 -6.80 19.16
C ASP A 235 29.27 -7.51 19.21
N GLY A 236 29.65 -7.98 20.40
CA GLY A 236 30.92 -8.68 20.63
C GLY A 236 31.08 -9.97 19.81
N ASP A 237 29.98 -10.56 19.35
CA ASP A 237 29.96 -11.77 18.52
C ASP A 237 29.90 -11.45 17.01
N GLY A 238 29.96 -10.15 16.67
CA GLY A 238 29.96 -9.64 15.30
C GLY A 238 28.59 -9.72 14.63
N GLN A 239 27.50 -9.73 15.40
CA GLN A 239 26.12 -9.69 14.90
C GLN A 239 25.61 -8.25 14.87
N LEU A 240 24.77 -7.90 13.90
CA LEU A 240 24.14 -6.57 13.87
C LEU A 240 23.26 -6.37 15.11
N VAL A 241 23.42 -5.21 15.76
CA VAL A 241 22.60 -4.79 16.91
C VAL A 241 21.17 -4.47 16.46
N CYS A 242 21.02 -3.85 15.28
CA CYS A 242 19.74 -3.69 14.61
C CYS A 242 19.71 -4.62 13.38
N PRO A 243 19.03 -5.77 13.46
CA PRO A 243 18.88 -6.67 12.32
C PRO A 243 18.17 -5.98 11.14
N PRO A 244 18.42 -6.41 9.90
CA PRO A 244 17.64 -5.96 8.75
C PRO A 244 16.14 -6.23 8.95
N ALA A 245 15.30 -5.34 8.44
CA ALA A 245 13.84 -5.39 8.58
C ALA A 245 13.16 -6.48 7.72
N GLY A 246 13.86 -7.58 7.43
CA GLY A 246 13.41 -8.70 6.61
C GLY A 246 13.07 -8.32 5.16
N PRO A 247 12.71 -9.33 4.33
CA PRO A 247 12.70 -10.76 4.64
C PRO A 247 14.10 -11.40 4.65
N ALA A 248 15.10 -10.76 4.06
CA ALA A 248 16.47 -11.25 4.09
C ALA A 248 17.12 -11.05 5.48
N THR A 249 18.04 -11.96 5.82
CA THR A 249 18.82 -11.96 7.06
C THR A 249 20.26 -11.46 6.83
N ASP A 250 20.96 -11.11 7.92
CA ASP A 250 22.39 -10.74 7.86
C ASP A 250 23.26 -11.99 7.60
N PRO A 251 24.22 -11.95 6.66
CA PRO A 251 25.08 -13.10 6.40
C PRO A 251 25.89 -13.57 7.60
N ALA A 252 26.25 -12.70 8.56
CA ALA A 252 26.96 -13.16 9.76
C ALA A 252 26.04 -13.92 10.72
N PHE A 253 24.75 -13.59 10.76
CA PHE A 253 23.74 -14.38 11.46
C PHE A 253 23.58 -15.75 10.82
N ASP A 254 23.40 -15.80 9.49
CA ASP A 254 23.17 -17.05 8.77
C ASP A 254 24.35 -18.02 8.95
N ASN A 255 25.57 -17.53 8.74
CA ASN A 255 26.76 -18.39 8.73
C ASN A 255 27.25 -18.76 10.14
N LYS A 256 27.18 -17.85 11.10
CA LYS A 256 27.80 -18.06 12.42
C LYS A 256 26.84 -18.60 13.47
N LEU A 257 25.53 -18.31 13.35
CA LEU A 257 24.54 -18.70 14.36
C LEU A 257 23.53 -19.70 13.81
N LEU A 258 22.86 -19.35 12.71
CA LEU A 258 21.74 -20.15 12.19
C LEU A 258 22.22 -21.49 11.61
N ALA A 259 23.21 -21.51 10.73
CA ALA A 259 23.69 -22.74 10.12
C ALA A 259 24.19 -23.77 11.16
N PRO A 260 25.02 -23.41 12.16
CA PRO A 260 25.38 -24.35 13.24
C PRO A 260 24.19 -24.85 14.07
N ALA A 261 23.16 -24.03 14.28
CA ALA A 261 21.96 -24.43 15.00
C ALA A 261 21.13 -25.44 14.18
N ILE A 262 20.99 -25.21 12.87
CA ILE A 262 20.36 -26.16 11.95
C ILE A 262 21.14 -27.49 11.92
N GLU A 263 22.47 -27.46 11.87
CA GLU A 263 23.29 -28.68 11.94
C GLU A 263 23.12 -29.46 13.26
N ARG A 264 22.95 -28.75 14.39
CA ARG A 264 22.60 -29.38 15.67
C ARG A 264 21.22 -30.02 15.62
N TYR A 265 20.23 -29.31 15.07
CA TYR A 265 18.87 -29.83 14.88
C TYR A 265 18.86 -31.07 14.00
N ASP A 266 19.54 -31.07 12.85
CA ASP A 266 19.60 -32.23 11.96
C ASP A 266 20.26 -33.44 12.64
N ARG A 267 21.38 -33.23 13.35
CA ARG A 267 22.02 -34.31 14.12
C ARG A 267 21.11 -34.88 15.20
N ALA A 268 20.41 -34.02 15.95
CA ALA A 268 19.46 -34.46 16.97
C ALA A 268 18.29 -35.24 16.36
N ARG A 269 17.78 -34.79 15.21
CA ARG A 269 16.70 -35.46 14.47
C ARG A 269 17.15 -36.84 13.96
N THR A 270 18.34 -36.94 13.37
CA THR A 270 18.91 -38.23 12.93
C THR A 270 19.15 -39.16 14.12
N ALA A 271 19.66 -38.65 15.23
CA ALA A 271 19.84 -39.45 16.44
C ALA A 271 18.50 -39.97 16.94
N LEU A 272 17.46 -39.14 17.08
CA LEU A 272 16.15 -39.59 17.53
C LEU A 272 15.57 -40.70 16.64
N ALA A 273 15.69 -40.56 15.31
CA ALA A 273 15.23 -41.58 14.36
C ALA A 273 15.98 -42.92 14.48
N ALA A 274 17.20 -42.92 15.02
CA ALA A 274 18.03 -44.10 15.22
C ALA A 274 17.93 -44.68 16.64
N ALA A 275 16.96 -44.27 17.47
CA ALA A 275 16.81 -44.79 18.84
C ALA A 275 16.30 -46.23 18.81
N GLU A 276 16.94 -47.12 19.57
CA GLU A 276 16.60 -48.55 19.59
C GLU A 276 15.65 -48.91 20.74
N ASP A 277 15.58 -48.08 21.79
CA ASP A 277 14.69 -48.25 22.93
C ASP A 277 14.01 -46.94 23.36
N GLY A 278 13.00 -47.08 24.24
CA GLY A 278 12.17 -45.96 24.67
C GLY A 278 12.86 -44.97 25.62
N VAL A 279 13.90 -45.38 26.36
CA VAL A 279 14.64 -44.49 27.26
C VAL A 279 15.57 -43.60 26.44
N GLU A 280 16.26 -44.21 25.48
CA GLU A 280 17.11 -43.51 24.52
C GLU A 280 16.30 -42.55 23.64
N ALA A 281 15.10 -42.95 23.22
CA ALA A 281 14.20 -42.07 22.46
C ALA A 281 13.78 -40.83 23.25
N ASP A 282 13.52 -40.94 24.57
CA ASP A 282 13.11 -39.81 25.41
C ASP A 282 14.26 -38.80 25.59
N ASP A 283 15.47 -39.28 25.90
CA ASP A 283 16.65 -38.42 26.01
C ASP A 283 16.96 -37.70 24.68
N ARG A 284 16.87 -38.42 23.55
CA ARG A 284 17.11 -37.86 22.21
C ARG A 284 16.00 -36.89 21.79
N LEU A 285 14.76 -37.12 22.20
CA LEU A 285 13.65 -36.17 22.01
C LEU A 285 13.91 -34.87 22.77
N GLY A 286 14.41 -34.95 24.00
CA GLY A 286 14.84 -33.78 24.78
C GLY A 286 15.92 -32.97 24.06
N ALA A 287 16.91 -33.64 23.46
CA ALA A 287 17.95 -32.98 22.67
C ALA A 287 17.39 -32.30 21.40
N LEU A 288 16.45 -32.94 20.70
CA LEU A 288 15.78 -32.35 19.53
C LEU A 288 14.98 -31.11 19.91
N THR A 289 14.17 -31.19 20.97
CA THR A 289 13.40 -30.04 21.49
C THR A 289 14.32 -28.89 21.91
N ALA A 290 15.49 -29.19 22.50
CA ALA A 290 16.46 -28.16 22.84
C ALA A 290 17.01 -27.44 21.59
N ALA A 291 17.34 -28.19 20.52
CA ALA A 291 17.79 -27.62 19.26
C ALA A 291 16.71 -26.77 18.57
N GLU A 292 15.44 -27.22 18.61
CA GLU A 292 14.32 -26.44 18.09
C GLU A 292 14.12 -25.12 18.85
N ARG A 293 14.25 -25.16 20.19
CA ARG A 293 14.17 -23.95 21.04
C ARG A 293 15.30 -22.97 20.73
N GLU A 294 16.50 -23.48 20.47
CA GLU A 294 17.63 -22.65 20.06
C GLU A 294 17.34 -21.90 18.75
N ILE A 295 16.87 -22.61 17.71
CA ILE A 295 16.51 -21.97 16.43
C ILE A 295 15.37 -20.97 16.62
N ARG A 296 14.36 -21.32 17.44
CA ARG A 296 13.25 -20.41 17.77
C ARG A 296 13.76 -19.11 18.41
N ALA A 297 14.65 -19.20 19.39
CA ALA A 297 15.25 -18.04 20.04
C ALA A 297 16.07 -17.19 19.05
N LEU A 298 16.80 -17.82 18.13
CA LEU A 298 17.55 -17.12 17.08
C LEU A 298 16.62 -16.34 16.14
N VAL A 299 15.55 -16.97 15.63
CA VAL A 299 14.56 -16.30 14.77
C VAL A 299 13.85 -15.16 15.51
N GLU A 300 13.47 -15.38 16.77
CA GLU A 300 12.88 -14.34 17.62
C GLU A 300 13.82 -13.14 17.77
N SER A 301 15.10 -13.37 18.03
CA SER A 301 16.10 -12.31 18.19
C SER A 301 16.28 -11.44 16.94
N ARG A 302 15.89 -11.93 15.76
CA ARG A 302 15.96 -11.19 14.48
C ARG A 302 14.64 -10.55 14.09
N THR A 303 13.52 -11.13 14.48
CA THR A 303 12.18 -10.62 14.16
C THR A 303 11.67 -9.61 15.17
N ARG A 304 11.97 -9.78 16.47
CA ARG A 304 11.43 -8.94 17.54
C ARG A 304 11.83 -7.46 17.44
N PRO A 305 13.11 -7.10 17.17
CA PRO A 305 13.46 -5.68 17.00
C PRO A 305 12.70 -5.01 15.87
N THR A 306 12.51 -5.72 14.75
CA THR A 306 11.74 -5.24 13.59
C THR A 306 10.26 -5.12 13.91
N TRP A 307 9.69 -6.07 14.67
CA TRP A 307 8.32 -5.99 15.18
C TRP A 307 8.09 -4.73 16.00
N ASP A 308 8.95 -4.49 16.99
CA ASP A 308 8.86 -3.30 17.85
C ASP A 308 9.05 -2.00 17.05
N ALA A 309 9.93 -2.02 16.04
CA ALA A 309 10.13 -0.90 15.10
C ALA A 309 8.88 -0.59 14.26
N VAL A 310 8.17 -1.60 13.75
CA VAL A 310 6.91 -1.40 13.02
C VAL A 310 5.87 -0.73 13.91
N TRP A 311 5.71 -1.19 15.16
CA TRP A 311 4.78 -0.56 16.11
C TRP A 311 5.18 0.86 16.48
N ARG A 312 6.47 1.14 16.67
CA ARG A 312 6.96 2.52 16.85
C ARG A 312 6.63 3.41 15.65
N GLY A 313 6.79 2.90 14.44
CA GLY A 313 6.39 3.62 13.22
C GLY A 313 4.88 3.91 13.17
N LEU A 314 4.05 2.95 13.59
CA LEU A 314 2.59 3.17 13.72
C LEU A 314 2.26 4.24 14.76
N ASP A 315 2.95 4.25 15.90
CA ASP A 315 2.74 5.26 16.95
C ASP A 315 3.06 6.66 16.41
N LEU A 316 4.21 6.85 15.77
CA LEU A 316 4.60 8.13 15.14
C LEU A 316 3.59 8.59 14.08
N LEU A 317 3.09 7.68 13.25
CA LEU A 317 2.08 8.01 12.25
C LEU A 317 0.71 8.36 12.86
N ARG A 318 0.37 7.81 14.03
CA ARG A 318 -0.88 8.10 14.75
C ARG A 318 -0.86 9.45 15.45
N GLU A 319 0.31 10.05 15.67
CA GLU A 319 0.44 11.42 16.17
C GLU A 319 0.01 12.47 15.14
N LEU A 320 0.04 12.12 13.84
CA LEU A 320 -0.42 12.99 12.77
C LEU A 320 -1.95 12.97 12.65
N PRO A 321 -2.61 14.13 12.46
CA PRO A 321 -4.04 14.17 12.16
C PRO A 321 -4.33 13.45 10.84
N GLU A 322 -5.47 12.78 10.74
CA GLU A 322 -5.86 12.08 9.52
C GLU A 322 -6.29 13.07 8.41
N GLY A 323 -5.81 12.84 7.19
CA GLY A 323 -6.17 13.66 6.03
C GLY A 323 -7.66 13.53 5.66
N ALA A 324 -8.27 14.63 5.23
CA ALA A 324 -9.72 14.72 5.03
C ALA A 324 -10.31 13.69 4.05
N ARG A 325 -9.52 13.19 3.09
CA ARG A 325 -9.98 12.22 2.08
C ARG A 325 -9.48 10.80 2.30
N VAL A 326 -8.86 10.52 3.45
CA VAL A 326 -8.44 9.16 3.81
C VAL A 326 -9.64 8.21 3.91
N GLU A 327 -10.72 8.65 4.55
CA GLU A 327 -11.95 7.85 4.71
C GLU A 327 -12.58 7.47 3.36
N GLU A 328 -12.58 8.39 2.38
CA GLU A 328 -13.07 8.12 1.03
C GLU A 328 -12.25 7.01 0.35
N ARG A 329 -10.92 7.05 0.48
CA ARG A 329 -10.03 6.01 -0.06
C ARG A 329 -10.21 4.69 0.68
N TRP A 330 -10.36 4.72 2.00
CA TRP A 330 -10.62 3.53 2.81
C TRP A 330 -11.93 2.84 2.43
N THR A 331 -12.98 3.62 2.17
CA THR A 331 -14.26 3.10 1.68
C THR A 331 -14.10 2.29 0.39
N ARG A 332 -13.19 2.69 -0.50
CA ARG A 332 -12.90 1.90 -1.73
C ARG A 332 -12.13 0.62 -1.46
N ASP A 333 -11.27 0.61 -0.45
CA ASP A 333 -10.62 -0.62 0.00
C ASP A 333 -11.62 -1.57 0.64
N ARG A 334 -12.60 -1.06 1.41
CA ARG A 334 -13.74 -1.84 1.91
C ARG A 334 -14.54 -2.46 0.76
N TRP A 335 -14.88 -1.70 -0.28
CA TRP A 335 -15.51 -2.24 -1.49
C TRP A 335 -14.67 -3.33 -2.17
N SER A 336 -13.36 -3.13 -2.25
CA SER A 336 -12.43 -4.11 -2.81
C SER A 336 -12.40 -5.40 -1.98
N PHE A 337 -12.37 -5.28 -0.66
CA PHE A 337 -12.39 -6.40 0.28
C PHE A 337 -13.72 -7.15 0.20
N THR A 338 -14.86 -6.47 0.31
CA THR A 338 -16.21 -7.04 0.16
C THR A 338 -16.35 -7.80 -1.16
N GLY A 339 -15.96 -7.17 -2.27
CA GLY A 339 -16.00 -7.83 -3.57
C GLY A 339 -15.05 -9.02 -3.71
N HIS A 340 -14.00 -9.13 -2.89
CA HIS A 340 -13.19 -10.35 -2.86
C HIS A 340 -13.77 -11.43 -1.95
N ARG A 341 -14.24 -11.05 -0.76
CA ARG A 341 -14.99 -11.91 0.17
C ARG A 341 -16.13 -12.62 -0.55
N ASP A 342 -16.94 -11.88 -1.30
CA ASP A 342 -18.12 -12.42 -1.99
C ASP A 342 -17.73 -13.46 -3.04
N ARG A 343 -16.66 -13.21 -3.81
CA ARG A 343 -16.12 -14.18 -4.77
C ARG A 343 -15.59 -15.44 -4.10
N VAL A 344 -14.92 -15.30 -2.95
CA VAL A 344 -14.46 -16.45 -2.17
C VAL A 344 -15.65 -17.26 -1.65
N ALA A 345 -16.65 -16.60 -1.07
CA ALA A 345 -17.87 -17.21 -0.54
C ALA A 345 -18.72 -17.89 -1.63
N ALA A 346 -18.78 -17.31 -2.83
CA ALA A 346 -19.45 -17.88 -3.99
C ALA A 346 -18.71 -19.10 -4.59
N GLY A 347 -17.54 -19.46 -4.06
CA GLY A 347 -16.76 -20.58 -4.57
C GLY A 347 -16.12 -20.31 -5.93
N GLU A 348 -15.94 -19.04 -6.31
CA GLU A 348 -15.27 -18.69 -7.57
C GLU A 348 -13.85 -19.28 -7.61
N PRO A 349 -13.31 -19.58 -8.80
CA PRO A 349 -11.95 -20.07 -8.93
C PRO A 349 -10.91 -19.08 -8.37
N PRO A 350 -9.69 -19.56 -8.04
CA PRO A 350 -8.58 -18.68 -7.68
C PRO A 350 -8.29 -17.65 -8.77
N GLN A 351 -7.73 -16.50 -8.39
CA GLN A 351 -7.32 -15.48 -9.34
C GLN A 351 -6.34 -16.07 -10.37
N PRO A 352 -6.48 -15.74 -11.66
CA PRO A 352 -5.71 -16.38 -12.72
C PRO A 352 -4.19 -16.18 -12.55
N ARG A 353 -3.38 -17.05 -13.16
CA ARG A 353 -1.91 -16.90 -13.15
C ARG A 353 -1.47 -15.69 -13.96
N ARG A 354 -2.08 -15.53 -15.14
CA ARG A 354 -1.86 -14.42 -16.06
C ARG A 354 -3.19 -13.73 -16.28
N ASP A 355 -3.16 -12.41 -16.25
CA ASP A 355 -4.33 -11.63 -16.67
C ASP A 355 -4.43 -11.69 -18.20
N ASP A 356 -5.65 -11.80 -18.72
CA ASP A 356 -5.89 -11.52 -20.14
C ASP A 356 -5.60 -10.04 -20.47
N ALA A 357 -5.46 -9.73 -21.75
CA ALA A 357 -5.05 -8.40 -22.20
C ALA A 357 -6.02 -7.29 -21.73
N VAL A 358 -7.32 -7.54 -21.76
CA VAL A 358 -8.35 -6.56 -21.37
C VAL A 358 -8.33 -6.36 -19.85
N THR A 359 -8.21 -7.42 -19.06
CA THR A 359 -8.05 -7.34 -17.59
C THR A 359 -6.78 -6.59 -17.21
N ALA A 360 -5.65 -6.91 -17.85
CA ALA A 360 -4.37 -6.22 -17.61
C ALA A 360 -4.46 -4.72 -17.95
N ALA A 361 -5.03 -4.37 -19.10
CA ALA A 361 -5.24 -2.99 -19.51
C ALA A 361 -6.19 -2.24 -18.57
N ASN A 362 -7.28 -2.87 -18.13
CA ASN A 362 -8.20 -2.31 -17.14
C ASN A 362 -7.51 -2.04 -15.80
N LYS A 363 -6.68 -2.97 -15.31
CA LYS A 363 -5.91 -2.79 -14.07
C LYS A 363 -4.91 -1.65 -14.20
N LEU A 364 -4.21 -1.52 -15.33
CA LEU A 364 -3.29 -0.42 -15.58
C LEU A 364 -4.02 0.93 -15.60
N ALA A 365 -5.07 1.05 -16.41
CA ALA A 365 -5.88 2.27 -16.49
C ALA A 365 -6.51 2.63 -15.14
N ALA A 366 -6.88 1.64 -14.31
CA ALA A 366 -7.34 1.88 -12.95
C ALA A 366 -6.22 2.45 -12.06
N ARG A 367 -5.01 1.88 -12.12
CA ARG A 367 -3.86 2.36 -11.33
C ARG A 367 -3.45 3.77 -11.69
N GLU A 368 -3.46 4.13 -12.98
CA GLU A 368 -3.18 5.50 -13.44
C GLU A 368 -4.20 6.51 -12.89
N ARG A 369 -5.50 6.15 -12.91
CA ARG A 369 -6.55 6.99 -12.33
C ARG A 369 -6.42 7.14 -10.83
N GLU A 370 -6.15 6.04 -10.12
CA GLU A 370 -5.96 6.11 -8.67
C GLU A 370 -4.67 6.85 -8.31
N GLN A 371 -3.61 6.81 -9.12
CA GLN A 371 -2.41 7.62 -8.94
C GLN A 371 -2.74 9.12 -9.03
N ALA A 372 -3.36 9.54 -10.14
CA ALA A 372 -3.74 10.93 -10.35
C ALA A 372 -4.70 11.43 -9.27
N ARG A 373 -5.65 10.59 -8.85
CA ARG A 373 -6.57 10.93 -7.77
C ARG A 373 -5.85 11.06 -6.44
N LEU A 374 -5.01 10.08 -6.08
CA LEU A 374 -4.25 10.13 -4.84
C LEU A 374 -3.44 11.43 -4.76
N GLU A 375 -2.68 11.74 -5.81
CA GLU A 375 -1.88 12.95 -5.90
C GLU A 375 -2.70 14.23 -5.74
N ALA A 376 -3.88 14.30 -6.37
CA ALA A 376 -4.77 15.45 -6.22
C ALA A 376 -5.32 15.55 -4.78
N GLN A 377 -5.75 14.43 -4.19
CA GLN A 377 -6.31 14.41 -2.85
C GLN A 377 -5.25 14.73 -1.77
N GLU A 378 -4.05 14.16 -1.86
CA GLU A 378 -2.94 14.47 -0.94
C GLU A 378 -2.59 15.97 -1.02
N ALA A 379 -2.53 16.56 -2.22
CA ALA A 379 -2.31 18.01 -2.36
C ALA A 379 -3.44 18.85 -1.74
N LEU A 380 -4.70 18.43 -1.89
CA LEU A 380 -5.84 19.16 -1.35
C LEU A 380 -6.00 19.00 0.18
N ASP A 381 -5.51 17.91 0.74
CA ASP A 381 -5.58 17.61 2.17
C ASP A 381 -4.41 18.25 2.95
N ASP A 382 -3.26 18.47 2.30
CA ASP A 382 -2.01 18.85 2.96
C ASP A 382 -1.35 20.09 2.35
N PRO A 383 -1.18 21.18 3.14
CA PRO A 383 -0.49 22.38 2.72
C PRO A 383 0.94 22.16 2.20
N LEU A 384 1.70 21.20 2.73
CA LEU A 384 3.07 20.93 2.25
C LEU A 384 3.05 20.26 0.86
N ALA A 385 2.11 19.33 0.64
CA ALA A 385 1.89 18.73 -0.67
C ALA A 385 1.38 19.78 -1.68
N MET A 386 0.48 20.68 -1.27
CA MET A 386 0.04 21.80 -2.10
C MET A 386 1.18 22.78 -2.43
N ALA A 387 2.06 23.08 -1.47
CA ALA A 387 3.21 23.96 -1.69
C ALA A 387 4.14 23.39 -2.77
N ALA A 388 4.34 22.07 -2.81
CA ALA A 388 5.09 21.41 -3.88
C ALA A 388 4.45 21.67 -5.27
N ARG A 389 3.11 21.58 -5.35
CA ARG A 389 2.34 21.84 -6.59
C ARG A 389 2.36 23.31 -7.00
N ARG A 390 2.39 24.23 -6.03
CA ARG A 390 2.53 25.67 -6.30
C ARG A 390 3.90 26.00 -6.88
N LEU A 391 4.96 25.46 -6.31
CA LEU A 391 6.33 25.65 -6.79
C LEU A 391 6.59 25.04 -8.17
N SER A 392 5.89 23.96 -8.53
CA SER A 392 5.96 23.36 -9.88
C SER A 392 5.07 24.07 -10.91
N GLY A 393 4.32 25.09 -10.51
CA GLY A 393 3.39 25.81 -11.39
C GLY A 393 2.10 25.04 -11.69
N GLU A 394 1.81 23.96 -10.96
CA GLU A 394 0.61 23.12 -11.11
C GLU A 394 -0.56 23.56 -10.20
N ALA A 395 -0.31 24.53 -9.32
CA ALA A 395 -1.30 25.21 -8.49
C ALA A 395 -0.84 26.65 -8.22
N PHE A 396 -1.75 27.48 -7.72
CA PHE A 396 -1.42 28.81 -7.22
C PHE A 396 -2.41 29.25 -6.15
N ALA A 397 -1.95 30.07 -5.22
CA ALA A 397 -2.78 30.73 -4.22
C ALA A 397 -2.73 32.25 -4.44
N GLY A 398 -3.85 32.92 -4.18
CA GLY A 398 -3.92 34.36 -4.36
C GLY A 398 -5.14 35.00 -3.72
N GLU A 399 -5.10 36.32 -3.66
CA GLU A 399 -6.18 37.16 -3.13
C GLU A 399 -7.07 37.63 -4.28
N VAL A 400 -8.39 37.53 -4.10
CA VAL A 400 -9.36 38.08 -5.04
C VAL A 400 -9.42 39.60 -4.88
N VAL A 401 -9.01 40.34 -5.90
CA VAL A 401 -8.97 41.81 -5.86
C VAL A 401 -10.17 42.47 -6.51
N ASP A 402 -10.81 41.78 -7.45
CA ASP A 402 -12.03 42.24 -8.12
C ASP A 402 -12.89 41.08 -8.62
N VAL A 403 -14.20 41.32 -8.71
CA VAL A 403 -15.20 40.36 -9.18
C VAL A 403 -16.22 41.10 -10.05
N VAL A 404 -16.20 40.82 -11.34
CA VAL A 404 -17.12 41.41 -12.32
C VAL A 404 -18.10 40.35 -12.80
N MET A 405 -19.39 40.58 -12.54
CA MET A 405 -20.43 39.70 -13.05
C MET A 405 -20.52 39.77 -14.58
N ALA A 406 -20.35 38.63 -15.23
CA ALA A 406 -20.60 38.46 -16.66
C ALA A 406 -21.51 37.25 -16.91
N TYR A 407 -22.00 37.10 -18.14
CA TYR A 407 -22.96 36.06 -18.53
C TYR A 407 -22.57 35.42 -19.87
N SER A 408 -22.89 34.15 -20.04
CA SER A 408 -22.68 33.44 -21.30
C SER A 408 -23.54 34.00 -22.44
N GLU A 409 -22.99 34.08 -23.64
CA GLU A 409 -23.72 34.44 -24.86
C GLU A 409 -24.59 33.27 -25.34
N SER A 410 -25.80 33.14 -24.79
CA SER A 410 -26.76 32.11 -25.20
C SER A 410 -28.21 32.60 -25.06
N LYS A 411 -29.17 31.87 -25.65
CA LYS A 411 -30.61 32.19 -25.52
C LYS A 411 -31.11 32.20 -24.07
N ARG A 412 -30.40 31.52 -23.15
CA ARG A 412 -30.64 31.53 -21.71
C ARG A 412 -29.32 31.82 -21.00
N PRO A 413 -28.95 33.11 -20.84
CA PRO A 413 -27.66 33.50 -20.30
C PRO A 413 -27.44 32.91 -18.91
N SER A 414 -26.31 32.24 -18.73
CA SER A 414 -25.88 31.66 -17.46
C SER A 414 -24.72 32.49 -16.88
N PRO A 415 -24.63 32.65 -15.55
CA PRO A 415 -23.54 33.41 -14.92
C PRO A 415 -22.15 32.90 -15.30
N ARG A 416 -21.25 33.84 -15.60
CA ARG A 416 -19.83 33.63 -15.93
C ARG A 416 -18.98 34.76 -15.31
N PRO A 417 -19.00 34.94 -13.99
CA PRO A 417 -18.25 36.02 -13.35
C PRO A 417 -16.75 35.91 -13.66
N LEU A 418 -16.15 37.07 -13.86
CA LEU A 418 -14.72 37.26 -13.99
C LEU A 418 -14.17 37.63 -12.62
N VAL A 419 -13.16 36.90 -12.18
CA VAL A 419 -12.52 37.05 -10.87
C VAL A 419 -11.07 37.40 -11.14
N THR A 420 -10.65 38.58 -10.69
CA THR A 420 -9.23 38.98 -10.75
C THR A 420 -8.56 38.52 -9.47
N VAL A 421 -7.50 37.72 -9.61
CA VAL A 421 -6.72 37.14 -8.52
C VAL A 421 -5.29 37.66 -8.59
N ARG A 422 -4.81 38.23 -7.49
CA ARG A 422 -3.40 38.61 -7.32
C ARG A 422 -2.63 37.45 -6.70
N THR A 423 -1.54 37.02 -7.34
CA THR A 423 -0.70 35.92 -6.87
C THR A 423 0.79 36.20 -7.07
N ASP A 424 1.61 35.70 -6.13
CA ASP A 424 3.08 35.67 -6.25
C ASP A 424 3.58 34.37 -6.91
N ASP A 425 2.69 33.39 -7.10
CA ASP A 425 3.04 32.12 -7.72
C ASP A 425 3.19 32.28 -9.24
N ARG A 426 3.86 31.31 -9.87
CA ARG A 426 4.09 31.28 -11.33
C ARG A 426 3.43 30.05 -11.97
N PRO A 427 2.09 30.01 -12.02
CA PRO A 427 1.38 28.86 -12.58
C PRO A 427 1.61 28.73 -14.10
N HIS A 428 1.61 27.49 -14.60
CA HIS A 428 1.75 27.19 -16.03
C HIS A 428 0.44 27.42 -16.80
N LEU A 429 0.02 28.68 -16.89
CA LEU A 429 -1.21 29.08 -17.56
C LEU A 429 -0.97 29.33 -19.06
N GLY A 430 -1.78 28.70 -19.88
CA GLY A 430 -1.94 28.99 -21.31
C GLY A 430 -3.35 29.48 -21.60
N GLU A 431 -3.62 29.93 -22.84
CA GLU A 431 -4.96 30.38 -23.24
C GLU A 431 -6.01 29.31 -22.95
N ARG A 432 -7.09 29.71 -22.27
CA ARG A 432 -8.25 28.85 -21.95
C ARG A 432 -7.93 27.62 -21.10
N VAL A 433 -6.79 27.60 -20.41
CA VAL A 433 -6.48 26.55 -19.45
C VAL A 433 -7.53 26.56 -18.33
N LYS A 434 -8.01 25.36 -17.98
CA LYS A 434 -8.93 25.19 -16.86
C LYS A 434 -8.15 25.15 -15.56
N VAL A 435 -8.72 25.80 -14.55
CA VAL A 435 -8.25 25.76 -13.17
C VAL A 435 -9.41 25.37 -12.27
N TYR A 436 -9.10 24.80 -11.11
CA TYR A 436 -10.10 24.24 -10.20
C TYR A 436 -9.87 24.77 -8.80
N ARG A 437 -10.93 25.20 -8.10
CA ARG A 437 -10.88 25.46 -6.66
C ARG A 437 -11.81 24.53 -5.91
N SER A 438 -11.53 24.28 -4.63
CA SER A 438 -12.44 23.49 -3.79
C SER A 438 -13.56 24.39 -3.28
N LEU A 439 -14.81 24.04 -3.60
CA LEU A 439 -16.01 24.70 -3.12
C LEU A 439 -16.85 23.68 -2.33
N GLY A 440 -16.84 23.79 -1.00
CA GLY A 440 -17.52 22.82 -0.13
C GLY A 440 -17.06 21.38 -0.37
N GLY A 441 -15.76 21.17 -0.60
CA GLY A 441 -15.15 19.88 -0.90
C GLY A 441 -15.25 19.42 -2.36
N LYS A 442 -16.01 20.13 -3.22
CA LYS A 442 -16.21 19.76 -4.63
C LYS A 442 -15.43 20.68 -5.58
N PRO A 443 -14.91 20.19 -6.71
CA PRO A 443 -14.17 21.01 -7.67
C PRO A 443 -15.08 21.99 -8.40
N GLN A 444 -14.86 23.29 -8.24
CA GLN A 444 -15.45 24.32 -9.09
C GLN A 444 -14.45 24.69 -10.20
N THR A 445 -14.93 24.66 -11.44
CA THR A 445 -14.13 24.96 -12.62
C THR A 445 -14.10 26.46 -12.91
N ALA A 446 -12.92 26.97 -13.20
CA ALA A 446 -12.72 28.27 -13.81
C ALA A 446 -11.82 28.16 -15.05
N GLU A 447 -11.87 29.15 -15.93
CA GLU A 447 -11.08 29.24 -17.16
C GLU A 447 -10.17 30.45 -17.07
N PHE A 448 -8.88 30.29 -17.36
CA PHE A 448 -7.96 31.41 -17.47
C PHE A 448 -8.25 32.24 -18.72
N VAL A 449 -8.54 33.53 -18.51
CA VAL A 449 -8.87 34.48 -19.58
C VAL A 449 -7.63 35.23 -20.05
N GLY A 450 -6.76 35.61 -19.12
CA GLY A 450 -5.56 36.37 -19.41
C GLY A 450 -4.97 37.02 -18.16
N TYR A 451 -3.81 37.64 -18.34
CA TYR A 451 -3.27 38.57 -17.36
C TYR A 451 -3.93 39.93 -17.52
N GLU A 452 -4.18 40.63 -16.41
CA GLU A 452 -4.68 42.00 -16.50
C GLU A 452 -3.58 42.95 -17.02
N GLU A 453 -3.91 43.79 -17.99
CA GLU A 453 -2.98 44.78 -18.53
C GLU A 453 -2.89 45.95 -17.55
N GLY A 454 -1.78 46.05 -16.82
CA GLY A 454 -1.57 47.11 -15.83
C GLY A 454 -0.13 47.18 -15.31
N PRO A 455 0.18 48.18 -14.48
CA PRO A 455 1.50 48.32 -13.85
C PRO A 455 1.74 47.31 -12.72
N GLU A 456 0.69 46.66 -12.19
CA GLU A 456 0.80 45.60 -11.19
C GLU A 456 1.05 44.24 -11.87
N GLU A 457 2.18 43.61 -11.56
CA GLU A 457 2.49 42.25 -12.00
C GLU A 457 1.68 41.22 -11.19
N GLY A 458 1.34 40.07 -11.79
CA GLY A 458 0.74 38.92 -11.07
C GLY A 458 -0.79 38.93 -10.95
N LEU A 459 -1.50 39.76 -11.72
CA LEU A 459 -2.97 39.78 -11.79
C LEU A 459 -3.49 38.79 -12.84
N LEU A 460 -4.24 37.78 -12.39
CA LEU A 460 -4.85 36.74 -13.21
C LEU A 460 -6.36 36.94 -13.30
N VAL A 461 -6.91 36.94 -14.52
CA VAL A 461 -8.36 36.98 -14.72
C VAL A 461 -8.89 35.57 -14.98
N LEU A 462 -9.77 35.10 -14.09
CA LEU A 462 -10.39 33.78 -14.14
C LEU A 462 -11.89 33.91 -14.38
N ARG A 463 -12.44 33.12 -15.29
CA ARG A 463 -13.89 33.03 -15.51
C ARG A 463 -14.46 31.81 -14.81
N ILE A 464 -15.35 31.99 -13.83
CA ILE A 464 -16.02 30.85 -13.18
C ILE A 464 -17.04 30.21 -14.15
N MET A 465 -17.01 28.89 -14.27
CA MET A 465 -17.76 28.16 -15.30
C MET A 465 -18.95 27.38 -14.76
N ASP A 466 -18.88 26.87 -13.53
CA ASP A 466 -19.87 25.96 -12.96
C ASP A 466 -20.12 26.18 -11.45
N LYS A 467 -20.99 25.34 -10.87
CA LYS A 467 -21.36 25.32 -9.44
C LYS A 467 -21.86 26.65 -8.85
N MET A 468 -22.59 27.43 -9.64
CA MET A 468 -23.23 28.69 -9.22
C MET A 468 -24.76 28.55 -9.05
N GLY A 469 -25.26 27.33 -8.87
CA GLY A 469 -26.70 27.04 -8.89
C GLY A 469 -27.30 26.96 -10.31
N ARG A 470 -28.62 26.83 -10.39
CA ARG A 470 -29.39 26.70 -11.64
C ARG A 470 -30.04 28.03 -12.09
N GLY A 471 -29.98 29.05 -11.25
CA GLY A 471 -30.61 30.35 -11.45
C GLY A 471 -29.76 31.32 -12.29
N LYS A 472 -30.35 32.48 -12.59
CA LYS A 472 -29.63 33.61 -13.19
C LYS A 472 -28.78 34.36 -12.16
N GLU A 473 -29.18 34.32 -10.90
CA GLU A 473 -28.38 34.80 -9.77
C GLU A 473 -27.60 33.63 -9.18
N PRO A 474 -26.27 33.75 -8.99
CA PRO A 474 -25.47 32.73 -8.34
C PRO A 474 -25.96 32.43 -6.93
N GLU A 475 -25.88 31.16 -6.51
CA GLU A 475 -26.14 30.77 -5.12
C GLU A 475 -25.14 31.48 -4.17
N PRO A 476 -25.55 31.93 -2.97
CA PRO A 476 -24.66 32.56 -2.01
C PRO A 476 -23.40 31.70 -1.71
N GLY A 477 -22.22 32.32 -1.70
CA GLY A 477 -20.94 31.65 -1.49
C GLY A 477 -20.38 30.87 -2.70
N SER A 478 -21.12 30.80 -3.81
CA SER A 478 -20.65 30.08 -5.02
C SER A 478 -19.66 30.88 -5.88
N VAL A 479 -19.68 32.21 -5.76
CA VAL A 479 -18.75 33.14 -6.41
C VAL A 479 -17.83 33.71 -5.33
N PRO A 480 -16.51 33.81 -5.57
CA PRO A 480 -15.61 34.49 -4.65
C PRO A 480 -16.03 35.93 -4.36
N GLU A 481 -15.64 36.43 -3.20
CA GLU A 481 -15.76 37.83 -2.83
C GLU A 481 -14.38 38.52 -2.84
N LYS A 482 -14.39 39.84 -2.97
CA LYS A 482 -13.15 40.64 -2.88
C LYS A 482 -12.54 40.47 -1.48
N GLY A 483 -11.25 40.15 -1.44
CA GLY A 483 -10.49 39.86 -0.23
C GLY A 483 -10.38 38.36 0.09
N ASP A 484 -11.09 37.49 -0.64
CA ASP A 484 -10.97 36.04 -0.44
C ASP A 484 -9.56 35.56 -0.80
N LEU A 485 -8.97 34.75 0.09
CA LEU A 485 -7.74 34.01 -0.20
C LEU A 485 -8.11 32.62 -0.72
N LEU A 486 -7.78 32.35 -1.97
CA LEU A 486 -8.15 31.11 -2.65
C LEU A 486 -6.93 30.38 -3.18
N CYS A 487 -7.03 29.05 -3.21
CA CYS A 487 -6.09 28.19 -3.90
C CYS A 487 -6.78 27.56 -5.12
N PHE A 488 -6.14 27.68 -6.27
CA PHE A 488 -6.54 27.07 -7.53
C PHE A 488 -5.51 26.01 -7.94
N THR A 489 -5.97 24.94 -8.56
CA THR A 489 -5.15 23.85 -9.10
C THR A 489 -5.33 23.77 -10.61
N LEU A 490 -4.29 23.39 -11.34
CA LEU A 490 -4.35 23.12 -12.77
C LEU A 490 -4.73 21.64 -13.05
N PHE A 491 -4.73 20.81 -12.02
CA PHE A 491 -5.20 19.43 -12.06
C PHE A 491 -6.64 19.30 -11.55
N GLU A 492 -7.38 18.34 -12.12
CA GLU A 492 -8.72 17.97 -11.68
C GLU A 492 -8.66 17.29 -10.31
N HIS A 493 -9.62 17.60 -9.43
CA HIS A 493 -9.71 16.97 -8.10
C HIS A 493 -10.26 15.54 -8.17
N GLU A 494 -11.01 15.24 -9.24
CA GLU A 494 -11.60 13.95 -9.53
C GLU A 494 -11.30 13.57 -10.99
N PRO A 495 -10.12 12.99 -11.28
CA PRO A 495 -9.74 12.68 -12.65
C PRO A 495 -10.71 11.67 -13.26
N ARG A 496 -11.19 11.97 -14.47
CA ARG A 496 -12.09 11.10 -15.22
C ARG A 496 -11.35 9.89 -15.80
N GLY A 497 -12.10 8.82 -16.03
CA GLY A 497 -11.55 7.64 -16.68
C GLY A 497 -11.31 7.81 -18.17
N GLY A 498 -10.34 7.05 -18.69
CA GLY A 498 -10.08 6.92 -20.11
C GLY A 498 -11.25 6.28 -20.88
N ALA A 499 -11.07 6.16 -22.20
CA ALA A 499 -12.07 5.53 -23.07
C ALA A 499 -12.41 4.09 -22.63
N LYS A 500 -13.63 3.64 -22.95
CA LYS A 500 -14.02 2.24 -22.75
C LYS A 500 -13.08 1.36 -23.57
N LEU A 501 -12.49 0.34 -22.92
CA LEU A 501 -11.75 -0.70 -23.62
C LEU A 501 -12.73 -1.61 -24.41
N PRO A 502 -12.26 -2.27 -25.48
CA PRO A 502 -13.07 -3.25 -26.21
C PRO A 502 -13.48 -4.40 -25.29
N ASP A 503 -14.56 -5.09 -25.67
CA ASP A 503 -14.96 -6.32 -24.99
C ASP A 503 -13.94 -7.44 -25.32
N PRO A 504 -13.75 -8.48 -24.46
CA PRO A 504 -12.70 -9.49 -24.65
C PRO A 504 -12.68 -10.14 -26.03
N GLU A 505 -13.85 -10.37 -26.62
CA GLU A 505 -14.04 -10.95 -27.95
C GLU A 505 -13.54 -10.04 -29.09
N GLU A 506 -13.34 -8.75 -28.82
CA GLU A 506 -12.84 -7.76 -29.77
C GLU A 506 -11.35 -7.40 -29.53
N THR A 507 -10.65 -8.21 -28.72
CA THR A 507 -9.23 -7.97 -28.41
C THR A 507 -8.39 -8.01 -29.71
N PRO A 508 -7.61 -6.96 -30.02
CA PRO A 508 -6.80 -6.93 -31.24
C PRO A 508 -5.75 -8.05 -31.28
N TRP A 509 -5.47 -8.61 -32.46
CA TRP A 509 -4.46 -9.65 -32.66
C TRP A 509 -3.05 -9.26 -32.16
N THR A 510 -2.74 -7.96 -32.16
CA THR A 510 -1.49 -7.40 -31.64
C THR A 510 -1.32 -7.55 -30.12
N HIS A 511 -2.41 -7.88 -29.41
CA HIS A 511 -2.45 -8.02 -27.95
C HIS A 511 -2.92 -9.42 -27.53
N GLY A 512 -2.79 -10.42 -28.41
CA GLY A 512 -3.16 -11.81 -28.14
C GLY A 512 -4.41 -12.28 -28.90
N GLY A 513 -5.19 -11.38 -29.48
CA GLY A 513 -6.44 -11.72 -30.18
C GLY A 513 -7.59 -12.05 -29.22
N PRO A 514 -8.79 -12.33 -29.76
CA PRO A 514 -9.92 -12.82 -28.98
C PRO A 514 -9.57 -14.14 -28.27
N PRO A 515 -10.12 -14.40 -27.06
CA PRO A 515 -9.91 -15.67 -26.39
C PRO A 515 -10.46 -16.84 -27.22
N ASP A 516 -9.74 -17.97 -27.25
CA ASP A 516 -10.19 -19.19 -27.94
C ASP A 516 -11.50 -19.71 -27.30
N GLU A 517 -12.49 -20.09 -28.13
CA GLU A 517 -13.81 -20.56 -27.68
C GLU A 517 -13.76 -21.87 -26.88
N ASP A 518 -12.71 -22.68 -27.09
CA ASP A 518 -12.42 -23.90 -26.37
C ASP A 518 -10.93 -23.84 -25.95
N PRO A 519 -10.61 -23.21 -24.80
CA PRO A 519 -9.24 -23.25 -24.32
C PRO A 519 -8.92 -24.70 -23.99
N ALA A 520 -8.10 -25.35 -24.84
CA ALA A 520 -7.43 -26.57 -24.44
C ALA A 520 -6.82 -26.32 -23.06
N PRO A 521 -6.98 -27.23 -22.07
CA PRO A 521 -6.45 -27.00 -20.74
C PRO A 521 -4.98 -26.63 -20.90
N GLU A 522 -4.64 -25.38 -20.61
CA GLU A 522 -3.28 -24.90 -20.78
C GLU A 522 -2.39 -25.89 -20.04
N PRO A 523 -1.40 -26.50 -20.71
CA PRO A 523 -0.45 -27.33 -20.01
C PRO A 523 0.10 -26.47 -18.88
N ALA A 524 0.15 -27.03 -17.67
CA ALA A 524 0.70 -26.31 -16.53
C ALA A 524 2.01 -25.68 -16.97
N ASP A 525 2.11 -24.35 -16.85
CA ASP A 525 3.33 -23.63 -17.19
C ASP A 525 4.53 -24.39 -16.59
N PRO A 526 5.64 -24.54 -17.34
CA PRO A 526 6.85 -25.09 -16.77
C PRO A 526 7.17 -24.26 -15.54
N VAL A 527 7.35 -24.95 -14.42
CA VAL A 527 7.66 -24.32 -13.13
C VAL A 527 8.86 -23.39 -13.34
N THR A 528 8.65 -22.09 -13.12
CA THR A 528 9.76 -21.13 -13.21
C THR A 528 10.54 -21.16 -11.89
N GLU A 529 11.79 -20.69 -11.91
CA GLU A 529 12.57 -20.54 -10.67
C GLU A 529 11.86 -19.63 -9.64
N GLU A 530 10.94 -18.77 -10.09
CA GLU A 530 10.13 -17.90 -9.24
C GLU A 530 8.89 -18.59 -8.60
N ASP A 531 8.55 -19.81 -9.02
CA ASP A 531 7.38 -20.59 -8.55
C ASP A 531 7.76 -21.70 -7.55
N LEU A 532 9.05 -21.94 -7.36
CA LEU A 532 9.57 -22.93 -6.40
C LEU A 532 9.88 -22.23 -5.08
N LEU A 533 9.12 -22.61 -4.04
CA LEU A 533 9.47 -22.36 -2.65
C LEU A 533 10.45 -23.40 -2.13
#